data_AF-A0A9E3U448-F1
#
_entry.id   AF-A0A9E3U448-F1
#
_cell.length_a   1.000
_cell.length_b   1.000
_cell.length_c   1.000
_cell.angle_alpha   90.00
_cell.angle_beta   90.00
_cell.angle_gamma   90.00
#
_symmetry.space_group_name_H-M   'P 1'
#
loop_
_entity.id
_entity.type
_entity.pdbx_description
1 polymer ?
#
loop_
_entity_poly.entity_id
_entity_poly.type
_entity_poly.pdbx_seq_one_letter_code
_entity_poly.pdbx_strand_id
1 'polypeptide(L)'
;GSVAAQHPGAVVVFGDDGEKFGTWPDTKQHVYGNGWLRRFFDALCANSEWIATTTLASAVAGSAPTGKIYLPEGSYREMTEWALPTPVQNEYDDVVHAMEHDERWERVKRFIRGGYWRNFKVKYPESNEMYARMMMVSRRLEAVEESGSTGELIDSARQELYRAQCNCSYWHGAFGGIYLPHLRNAVYNHLIAADNLIDQAIDKTGAWVEATSGDFNFDARQEVRLANPKLLALLAPSAGGQMYELDVRSICHNLLATLTRRAEAYHGKVRSGPSASGDHVASIHDRVVFKQEGLDQRLQYDQHPRNSLIDHFYAANVELAQVARGEAEELGDFVGRAYEAKIRKNPDRIQ
;
A
#
# COMPACT_ATOMS: atom_id res chain seq x y z
N GLY A 1 -16.13 21.85 -31.32
CA GLY A 1 -16.89 21.97 -30.06
C GLY A 1 -15.91 22.26 -28.94
N SER A 2 -15.73 23.53 -28.60
CA SER A 2 -14.88 23.92 -27.47
C SER A 2 -15.70 23.94 -26.18
N VAL A 3 -15.06 23.64 -25.04
CA VAL A 3 -15.69 23.71 -23.70
C VAL A 3 -16.30 25.08 -23.45
N ALA A 4 -15.61 26.16 -23.82
CA ALA A 4 -16.09 27.53 -23.68
C ALA A 4 -17.39 27.81 -24.45
N ALA A 5 -17.58 27.18 -25.62
CA ALA A 5 -18.80 27.34 -26.42
C ALA A 5 -20.00 26.56 -25.86
N GLN A 6 -19.75 25.42 -25.21
CA GLN A 6 -20.82 24.57 -24.64
C GLN A 6 -21.15 24.93 -23.18
N HIS A 7 -20.17 25.46 -22.45
CA HIS A 7 -20.27 25.79 -21.03
C HIS A 7 -19.59 27.15 -20.75
N PRO A 8 -20.25 28.27 -21.09
CA PRO A 8 -19.74 29.60 -20.78
C PRO A 8 -19.49 29.77 -19.26
N GLY A 9 -18.31 30.28 -18.90
CA GLY A 9 -17.91 30.44 -17.50
C GLY A 9 -17.48 29.14 -16.80
N ALA A 10 -17.29 28.04 -17.54
CA ALA A 10 -16.76 26.81 -16.96
C ALA A 10 -15.36 26.99 -16.38
N VAL A 11 -15.15 26.41 -15.21
CA VAL A 11 -13.82 26.27 -14.59
C VAL A 11 -13.24 24.92 -14.99
N VAL A 12 -12.08 24.94 -15.64
CA VAL A 12 -11.30 23.73 -15.97
C VAL A 12 -10.17 23.59 -14.97
N VAL A 13 -10.09 22.45 -14.30
CA VAL A 13 -9.08 22.17 -13.27
C VAL A 13 -8.07 21.16 -13.80
N PHE A 14 -6.79 21.49 -13.65
CA PHE A 14 -5.67 20.56 -13.85
C PHE A 14 -4.92 20.44 -12.53
N GLY A 15 -4.83 19.23 -12.00
CA GLY A 15 -4.09 18.89 -10.79
C GLY A 15 -3.43 17.54 -10.99
N ASP A 16 -2.11 17.49 -10.81
CA ASP A 16 -1.29 16.33 -11.12
C ASP A 16 0.04 16.39 -10.34
N ASP A 17 0.80 15.31 -10.35
CA ASP A 17 2.09 15.19 -9.65
C ASP A 17 3.10 16.24 -10.15
N GLY A 18 3.73 16.96 -9.23
CA GLY A 18 4.77 17.94 -9.56
C GLY A 18 6.00 17.27 -10.21
N GLU A 19 6.26 16.01 -9.86
CA GLU A 19 7.34 15.19 -10.38
C GLU A 19 7.24 14.94 -11.89
N LYS A 20 6.03 15.03 -12.48
CA LYS A 20 5.83 14.98 -13.94
C LYS A 20 6.51 16.15 -14.67
N PHE A 21 6.76 17.25 -13.97
CA PHE A 21 7.39 18.44 -14.51
C PHE A 21 8.91 18.44 -14.33
N GLY A 22 9.57 17.27 -14.31
CA GLY A 22 11.04 17.21 -14.43
C GLY A 22 11.74 16.05 -13.73
N THR A 23 11.08 15.33 -12.84
CA THR A 23 11.70 14.22 -12.09
C THR A 23 11.52 12.88 -12.80
N TRP A 24 10.40 12.69 -13.49
CA TRP A 24 10.13 11.46 -14.23
C TRP A 24 11.07 11.30 -15.43
N PRO A 25 11.33 10.06 -15.90
CA PRO A 25 12.20 9.81 -17.05
C PRO A 25 11.84 10.68 -18.25
N ASP A 26 12.85 11.24 -18.91
CA ASP A 26 12.75 12.11 -20.11
C ASP A 26 11.99 13.45 -19.92
N THR A 27 11.24 13.64 -18.82
CA THR A 27 10.42 14.84 -18.60
C THR A 27 11.25 16.11 -18.43
N LYS A 28 12.43 16.07 -17.79
CA LYS A 28 13.30 17.26 -17.66
C LYS A 28 13.68 17.83 -19.03
N GLN A 29 14.07 16.95 -19.95
CA GLN A 29 14.43 17.36 -21.31
C GLN A 29 13.20 17.91 -22.03
N HIS A 30 12.04 17.26 -21.93
CA HIS A 30 10.83 17.75 -22.57
C HIS A 30 10.34 19.10 -22.02
N VAL A 31 10.19 19.18 -20.69
CA VAL A 31 9.59 20.30 -19.95
C VAL A 31 10.48 21.54 -19.99
N TYR A 32 11.78 21.37 -19.74
CA TYR A 32 12.73 22.49 -19.64
C TYR A 32 13.67 22.58 -20.84
N GLY A 33 14.34 21.49 -21.22
CA GLY A 33 15.33 21.50 -22.32
C GLY A 33 14.71 21.89 -23.67
N ASN A 34 13.57 21.30 -23.99
CA ASN A 34 12.79 21.58 -25.20
C ASN A 34 11.75 22.68 -24.94
N GLY A 35 11.75 23.35 -23.79
CA GLY A 35 10.96 24.55 -23.49
C GLY A 35 9.44 24.38 -23.47
N TRP A 36 8.90 23.17 -23.22
CA TRP A 36 7.44 22.94 -23.19
C TRP A 36 6.74 23.82 -22.14
N LEU A 37 7.27 23.93 -20.93
CA LEU A 37 6.61 24.68 -19.84
C LEU A 37 6.49 26.16 -20.18
N ARG A 38 7.56 26.74 -20.73
CA ARG A 38 7.58 28.14 -21.18
C ARG A 38 6.52 28.36 -22.26
N ARG A 39 6.50 27.52 -23.31
CA ARG A 39 5.50 27.63 -24.37
C ARG A 39 4.07 27.49 -23.85
N PHE A 40 3.84 26.62 -22.88
CA PHE A 40 2.52 26.43 -22.28
C PHE A 40 2.06 27.71 -21.55
N PHE A 41 2.92 28.31 -20.72
CA PHE A 41 2.60 29.57 -20.04
C PHE A 41 2.45 30.74 -21.01
N ASP A 42 3.33 30.85 -22.01
CA ASP A 42 3.21 31.87 -23.07
C ASP A 42 1.87 31.73 -23.81
N ALA A 43 1.43 30.50 -24.10
CA ALA A 43 0.14 30.23 -24.72
C ALA A 43 -1.04 30.63 -23.82
N LEU A 44 -0.98 30.37 -22.51
CA LEU A 44 -2.02 30.82 -21.57
C LEU A 44 -2.10 32.35 -21.53
N CYS A 45 -0.95 33.03 -21.47
CA CYS A 45 -0.91 34.50 -21.49
C CYS A 45 -1.46 35.07 -22.80
N ALA A 46 -1.06 34.50 -23.95
CA ALA A 46 -1.52 34.92 -25.28
C ALA A 46 -3.03 34.72 -25.50
N ASN A 47 -3.66 33.82 -24.72
CA ASN A 47 -5.09 33.52 -24.79
C ASN A 47 -5.87 34.09 -23.59
N SER A 48 -5.30 35.05 -22.86
CA SER A 48 -5.92 35.64 -21.65
C SER A 48 -7.24 36.37 -21.90
N GLU A 49 -7.54 36.73 -23.15
CA GLU A 49 -8.83 37.33 -23.54
C GLU A 49 -10.02 36.38 -23.32
N TRP A 50 -9.80 35.05 -23.38
CA TRP A 50 -10.87 34.06 -23.24
C TRP A 50 -10.54 32.91 -22.28
N ILE A 51 -9.28 32.76 -21.84
CA ILE A 51 -8.85 31.84 -20.79
C ILE A 51 -8.38 32.64 -19.58
N ALA A 52 -9.17 32.67 -18.50
CA ALA A 52 -8.76 33.28 -17.24
C ALA A 52 -8.07 32.24 -16.33
N THR A 53 -6.76 32.37 -16.13
CA THR A 53 -6.03 31.58 -15.13
C THR A 53 -6.34 32.09 -13.72
N THR A 54 -6.71 31.19 -12.81
CA THR A 54 -7.12 31.55 -11.45
C THR A 54 -6.71 30.49 -10.43
N THR A 55 -6.86 30.79 -9.14
CA THR A 55 -6.67 29.82 -8.07
C THR A 55 -7.99 29.12 -7.75
N LEU A 56 -7.94 27.93 -7.13
CA LEU A 56 -9.15 27.24 -6.67
C LEU A 56 -9.96 28.09 -5.67
N ALA A 57 -9.30 28.83 -4.78
CA ALA A 57 -9.95 29.72 -3.82
C ALA A 57 -10.73 30.83 -4.53
N SER A 58 -10.12 31.46 -5.54
CA SER A 58 -10.77 32.50 -6.34
C SER A 58 -11.92 31.94 -7.20
N ALA A 59 -11.76 30.74 -7.76
CA ALA A 59 -12.83 30.07 -8.52
C ALA A 59 -14.06 29.78 -7.64
N VAL A 60 -13.85 29.27 -6.42
CA VAL A 60 -14.93 29.00 -5.46
C VAL A 60 -15.63 30.28 -5.00
N ALA A 61 -14.88 31.37 -4.80
CA ALA A 61 -15.45 32.66 -4.43
C ALA A 61 -16.21 33.35 -5.57
N GLY A 62 -15.75 33.16 -6.81
CA GLY A 62 -16.27 33.85 -8.01
C GLY A 62 -17.31 33.07 -8.80
N SER A 63 -17.55 31.79 -8.51
CA SER A 63 -18.48 30.96 -9.27
C SER A 63 -19.27 30.02 -8.35
N ALA A 64 -20.61 30.11 -8.44
CA ALA A 64 -21.48 29.22 -7.69
C ALA A 64 -21.41 27.78 -8.27
N PRO A 65 -21.39 26.73 -7.42
CA PRO A 65 -21.53 25.36 -7.88
C PRO A 65 -22.83 25.16 -8.67
N THR A 66 -22.78 24.39 -9.76
CA THR A 66 -23.96 24.12 -10.62
C THR A 66 -25.08 23.37 -9.89
N GLY A 67 -24.75 22.64 -8.83
CA GLY A 67 -25.73 21.91 -8.05
C GLY A 67 -25.10 20.97 -7.03
N LYS A 68 -25.93 20.07 -6.53
CA LYS A 68 -25.57 19.09 -5.50
C LYS A 68 -25.34 17.72 -6.13
N ILE A 69 -24.28 17.05 -5.68
CA ILE A 69 -23.94 15.67 -6.03
C ILE A 69 -23.51 14.93 -4.75
N TYR A 70 -23.79 13.63 -4.69
CA TYR A 70 -23.20 12.71 -3.72
C TYR A 70 -22.14 11.89 -4.42
N LEU A 71 -20.89 12.01 -3.98
CA LEU A 71 -19.78 11.25 -4.53
C LEU A 71 -19.75 9.86 -3.89
N PRO A 72 -19.64 8.78 -4.67
CA PRO A 72 -19.38 7.46 -4.13
C PRO A 72 -17.94 7.36 -3.60
N GLU A 73 -17.60 6.28 -2.92
CA GLU A 73 -16.20 5.94 -2.69
C GLU A 73 -15.47 5.83 -4.03
N GLY A 74 -14.31 6.46 -4.13
CA GLY A 74 -13.58 6.53 -5.39
C GLY A 74 -12.21 7.18 -5.25
N SER A 75 -11.46 7.09 -6.34
CA SER A 75 -10.18 7.74 -6.54
C SER A 75 -10.03 8.06 -8.04
N TYR A 76 -8.87 8.52 -8.49
CA TYR A 76 -8.58 8.60 -9.91
C TYR A 76 -8.61 7.19 -10.55
N ARG A 77 -8.85 7.12 -11.86
CA ARG A 77 -9.22 5.88 -12.55
C ARG A 77 -8.22 4.74 -12.30
N GLU A 78 -6.94 5.04 -12.47
CA GLU A 78 -5.83 4.11 -12.36
C GLU A 78 -5.77 3.49 -10.96
N MET A 79 -6.04 4.26 -9.90
CA MET A 79 -6.10 3.74 -8.54
C MET A 79 -7.19 2.68 -8.37
N THR A 80 -8.35 2.88 -9.01
CA THR A 80 -9.43 1.89 -8.93
C THR A 80 -9.07 0.59 -9.62
N GLU A 81 -8.24 0.63 -10.66
CA GLU A 81 -7.75 -0.55 -11.37
C GLU A 81 -6.68 -1.28 -10.53
N TRP A 82 -5.70 -0.56 -9.97
CA TRP A 82 -4.63 -1.14 -9.14
C TRP A 82 -5.13 -1.80 -7.85
N ALA A 83 -6.23 -1.28 -7.30
CA ALA A 83 -6.85 -1.81 -6.07
C ALA A 83 -7.60 -3.13 -6.28
N LEU A 84 -7.76 -3.62 -7.52
CA LEU A 84 -8.35 -4.92 -7.80
C LEU A 84 -7.39 -6.05 -7.39
N PRO A 85 -7.90 -7.18 -6.84
CA PRO A 85 -7.13 -8.41 -6.72
C PRO A 85 -6.58 -8.82 -8.08
N THR A 86 -5.34 -9.33 -8.13
CA THR A 86 -4.63 -9.59 -9.39
C THR A 86 -5.44 -10.38 -10.45
N PRO A 87 -6.14 -11.48 -10.11
CA PRO A 87 -6.95 -12.19 -11.11
C PRO A 87 -8.07 -11.34 -11.71
N VAL A 88 -8.72 -10.52 -10.88
CA VAL A 88 -9.80 -9.62 -11.30
C VAL A 88 -9.25 -8.46 -12.11
N GLN A 89 -8.05 -7.97 -11.78
CA GLN A 89 -7.37 -6.93 -12.56
C GLN A 89 -7.04 -7.44 -13.97
N ASN A 90 -6.56 -8.68 -14.11
CA ASN A 90 -6.31 -9.28 -15.43
C ASN A 90 -7.61 -9.40 -16.26
N GLU A 91 -8.70 -9.90 -15.65
CA GLU A 91 -10.00 -9.98 -16.33
C GLU A 91 -10.53 -8.61 -16.73
N TYR A 92 -10.37 -7.61 -15.86
CA TYR A 92 -10.70 -6.23 -16.16
C TYR A 92 -9.93 -5.72 -17.38
N ASP A 93 -8.62 -5.92 -17.40
CA ASP A 93 -7.76 -5.50 -18.51
C ASP A 93 -8.18 -6.22 -19.81
N ASP A 94 -8.42 -7.53 -19.78
CA ASP A 94 -8.85 -8.31 -20.95
C ASP A 94 -10.18 -7.80 -21.53
N VAL A 95 -11.16 -7.49 -20.67
CA VAL A 95 -12.45 -6.92 -21.10
C VAL A 95 -12.28 -5.53 -21.71
N VAL A 96 -11.46 -4.68 -21.11
CA VAL A 96 -11.17 -3.34 -21.66
C VAL A 96 -10.55 -3.45 -23.06
N HIS A 97 -9.50 -4.26 -23.22
CA HIS A 97 -8.84 -4.45 -24.52
C HIS A 97 -9.77 -5.04 -25.58
N ALA A 98 -10.63 -5.99 -25.19
CA ALA A 98 -11.60 -6.59 -26.12
C ALA A 98 -12.68 -5.60 -26.59
N MET A 99 -13.00 -4.58 -25.78
CA MET A 99 -14.11 -3.67 -26.04
C MET A 99 -13.69 -2.27 -26.50
N GLU A 100 -12.43 -1.85 -26.32
CA GLU A 100 -12.03 -0.44 -26.53
C GLU A 100 -12.28 0.08 -27.96
N HIS A 101 -12.34 -0.82 -28.94
CA HIS A 101 -12.64 -0.54 -30.35
C HIS A 101 -14.11 -0.79 -30.75
N ASP A 102 -14.96 -1.25 -29.83
CA ASP A 102 -16.39 -1.46 -30.08
C ASP A 102 -17.14 -0.11 -30.06
N GLU A 103 -18.05 0.10 -31.01
CA GLU A 103 -18.84 1.34 -31.14
C GLU A 103 -19.64 1.68 -29.86
N ARG A 104 -19.97 0.67 -29.06
CA ARG A 104 -20.72 0.82 -27.80
C ARG A 104 -19.84 1.23 -26.63
N TRP A 105 -18.50 1.20 -26.77
CA TRP A 105 -17.56 1.41 -25.68
C TRP A 105 -17.78 2.73 -24.93
N GLU A 106 -17.94 3.84 -25.65
CA GLU A 106 -18.22 5.17 -25.06
C GLU A 106 -19.49 5.20 -24.20
N ARG A 107 -20.46 4.33 -24.51
CA ARG A 107 -21.65 4.16 -23.68
C ARG A 107 -21.39 3.22 -22.52
N VAL A 108 -20.70 2.11 -22.72
CA VAL A 108 -20.50 1.05 -21.73
C VAL A 108 -19.47 1.43 -20.66
N LYS A 109 -18.36 2.05 -21.04
CA LYS A 109 -17.23 2.35 -20.13
C LYS A 109 -17.63 3.19 -18.90
N ARG A 110 -18.70 3.98 -19.01
CA ARG A 110 -19.25 4.77 -17.88
C ARG A 110 -19.86 3.91 -16.77
N PHE A 111 -20.16 2.64 -17.02
CA PHE A 111 -20.71 1.68 -16.06
C PHE A 111 -19.65 0.73 -15.50
N ILE A 112 -18.48 0.67 -16.13
CA ILE A 112 -17.36 -0.13 -15.64
C ILE A 112 -16.76 0.56 -14.41
N ARG A 113 -16.51 -0.24 -13.36
CA ARG A 113 -15.98 0.23 -12.08
C ARG A 113 -14.80 -0.66 -11.71
N GLY A 114 -13.74 -0.05 -11.19
CA GLY A 114 -12.66 -0.77 -10.53
C GLY A 114 -12.96 -1.04 -9.06
N GLY A 115 -11.92 -1.37 -8.30
CA GLY A 115 -11.94 -1.45 -6.85
C GLY A 115 -11.82 -0.09 -6.16
N TYR A 116 -11.58 -0.12 -4.85
CA TYR A 116 -11.35 1.06 -4.01
C TYR A 116 -10.13 0.85 -3.13
N TRP A 117 -9.45 1.93 -2.74
CA TRP A 117 -8.11 1.90 -2.15
C TRP A 117 -7.98 0.95 -0.93
N ARG A 118 -9.01 0.86 -0.08
CA ARG A 118 -8.95 0.00 1.11
C ARG A 118 -8.79 -1.49 0.79
N ASN A 119 -9.12 -1.92 -0.43
CA ASN A 119 -8.88 -3.30 -0.90
C ASN A 119 -7.40 -3.68 -0.91
N PHE A 120 -6.46 -2.73 -0.87
CA PHE A 120 -5.03 -3.05 -0.73
C PHE A 120 -4.70 -3.81 0.55
N LYS A 121 -5.51 -3.66 1.62
CA LYS A 121 -5.39 -4.47 2.84
C LYS A 121 -5.74 -5.94 2.61
N VAL A 122 -6.57 -6.24 1.61
CA VAL A 122 -6.89 -7.61 1.22
C VAL A 122 -5.91 -8.12 0.16
N LYS A 123 -5.58 -7.29 -0.84
CA LYS A 123 -4.61 -7.61 -1.90
C LYS A 123 -3.22 -7.90 -1.32
N TYR A 124 -2.81 -7.14 -0.30
CA TYR A 124 -1.56 -7.30 0.42
C TYR A 124 -1.83 -7.48 1.92
N PRO A 125 -1.88 -8.73 2.43
CA PRO A 125 -2.00 -9.01 3.86
C PRO A 125 -1.00 -8.23 4.73
N GLU A 126 0.23 -8.02 4.27
CA GLU A 126 1.26 -7.25 4.97
C GLU A 126 0.87 -5.77 5.11
N SER A 127 0.08 -5.23 4.17
CA SER A 127 -0.52 -3.89 4.34
C SER A 127 -1.56 -3.88 5.45
N ASN A 128 -2.34 -4.96 5.60
CA ASN A 128 -3.30 -5.07 6.68
C ASN A 128 -2.60 -5.24 8.03
N GLU A 129 -1.52 -6.01 8.10
CA GLU A 129 -0.68 -6.14 9.30
C GLU A 129 -0.15 -4.77 9.74
N MET A 130 0.43 -4.00 8.82
CA MET A 130 0.86 -2.62 9.10
C MET A 130 -0.30 -1.72 9.57
N TYR A 131 -1.45 -1.81 8.90
CA TYR A 131 -2.64 -1.03 9.25
C TYR A 131 -3.20 -1.41 10.63
N ALA A 132 -3.28 -2.71 10.91
CA ALA A 132 -3.68 -3.28 12.18
C ALA A 132 -2.77 -2.83 13.31
N ARG A 133 -1.45 -2.91 13.11
CA ARG A 133 -0.47 -2.41 14.07
C ARG A 133 -0.61 -0.90 14.30
N MET A 134 -0.83 -0.13 13.25
CA MET A 134 -1.14 1.31 13.36
C MET A 134 -2.40 1.57 14.19
N MET A 135 -3.48 0.83 13.95
CA MET A 135 -4.72 0.95 14.73
C MET A 135 -4.52 0.54 16.20
N MET A 136 -3.70 -0.47 16.48
CA MET A 136 -3.35 -0.85 17.85
C MET A 136 -2.64 0.32 18.57
N VAL A 137 -1.62 0.91 17.95
CA VAL A 137 -0.91 2.08 18.52
C VAL A 137 -1.84 3.27 18.69
N SER A 138 -2.68 3.55 17.69
CA SER A 138 -3.68 4.63 17.73
C SER A 138 -4.64 4.49 18.90
N ARG A 139 -5.20 3.28 19.11
CA ARG A 139 -6.12 3.02 20.24
C ARG A 139 -5.42 3.11 21.59
N ARG A 140 -4.15 2.67 21.67
CA ARG A 140 -3.34 2.81 22.89
C ARG A 140 -3.10 4.28 23.21
N LEU A 141 -2.77 5.11 22.22
CA LEU A 141 -2.57 6.54 22.39
C LEU A 141 -3.87 7.22 22.85
N GLU A 142 -4.97 6.95 22.15
CA GLU A 142 -6.31 7.47 22.48
C GLU A 142 -6.70 7.13 23.93
N ALA A 143 -6.55 5.86 24.34
CA ALA A 143 -6.88 5.44 25.71
C ALA A 143 -6.04 6.17 26.79
N VAL A 144 -4.77 6.46 26.49
CA VAL A 144 -3.88 7.20 27.41
C VAL A 144 -4.29 8.67 27.47
N GLU A 145 -4.61 9.29 26.33
CA GLU A 145 -5.14 10.66 26.27
C GLU A 145 -6.46 10.80 27.02
N GLU A 146 -7.39 9.85 26.84
CA GLU A 146 -8.68 9.81 27.56
C GLU A 146 -8.52 9.62 29.07
N SER A 147 -7.45 8.96 29.51
CA SER A 147 -7.12 8.82 30.93
C SER A 147 -6.57 10.11 31.57
N GLY A 148 -6.38 11.17 30.78
CA GLY A 148 -5.90 12.48 31.23
C GLY A 148 -4.39 12.66 31.16
N SER A 149 -3.64 11.68 30.64
CA SER A 149 -2.21 11.81 30.40
C SER A 149 -1.95 12.83 29.28
N THR A 150 -1.12 13.83 29.58
CA THR A 150 -0.76 14.91 28.66
C THR A 150 0.73 15.21 28.79
N GLY A 151 1.29 15.95 27.82
CA GLY A 151 2.68 16.41 27.85
C GLY A 151 3.50 15.93 26.66
N GLU A 152 4.80 16.27 26.68
CA GLU A 152 5.70 16.14 25.52
C GLU A 152 5.81 14.71 24.99
N LEU A 153 5.77 13.69 25.86
CA LEU A 153 5.83 12.28 25.44
C LEU A 153 4.59 11.86 24.64
N ILE A 154 3.41 12.31 25.04
CA ILE A 154 2.14 12.03 24.33
C ILE A 154 2.12 12.76 22.99
N ASP A 155 2.54 14.03 22.96
CA ASP A 155 2.63 14.81 21.72
C ASP A 155 3.64 14.20 20.73
N SER A 156 4.77 13.72 21.24
CA SER A 156 5.78 13.01 20.45
C SER A 156 5.24 11.68 19.93
N ALA A 157 4.54 10.90 20.76
CA ALA A 157 3.90 9.65 20.33
C ALA A 157 2.88 9.89 19.22
N ARG A 158 2.08 10.96 19.33
CA ARG A 158 1.11 11.37 18.30
C ARG A 158 1.80 11.76 17.00
N GLN A 159 2.90 12.49 17.07
CA GLN A 159 3.68 12.87 15.88
C GLN A 159 4.27 11.63 15.18
N GLU A 160 4.83 10.69 15.94
CA GLU A 160 5.33 9.42 15.41
C GLU A 160 4.21 8.60 14.76
N LEU A 161 3.02 8.51 15.39
CA LEU A 161 1.86 7.86 14.80
C LEU A 161 1.45 8.51 13.46
N TYR A 162 1.42 9.84 13.37
CA TYR A 162 1.10 10.54 12.13
C TYR A 162 2.14 10.30 11.03
N ARG A 163 3.43 10.21 11.38
CA ARG A 163 4.49 9.82 10.42
C ARG A 163 4.29 8.40 9.91
N ALA A 164 3.88 7.47 10.77
CA ALA A 164 3.56 6.09 10.40
C ALA A 164 2.32 5.97 9.48
N GLN A 165 1.46 6.98 9.43
CA GLN A 165 0.30 7.02 8.53
C GLN A 165 0.64 7.50 7.11
N CYS A 166 1.92 7.65 6.77
CA CYS A 166 2.36 7.92 5.41
C CYS A 166 1.89 6.82 4.46
N ASN A 167 0.98 7.17 3.53
CA ASN A 167 0.22 6.21 2.73
C ASN A 167 1.08 5.33 1.81
N CYS A 168 2.26 5.79 1.39
CA CYS A 168 3.04 5.17 0.33
C CYS A 168 3.33 3.69 0.55
N SER A 169 3.51 3.27 1.80
CA SER A 169 3.86 1.88 2.16
C SER A 169 2.66 0.94 2.24
N TYR A 170 1.43 1.44 2.14
CA TYR A 170 0.19 0.66 2.34
C TYR A 170 -0.44 0.17 1.03
N TRP A 171 0.17 0.45 -0.12
CA TRP A 171 -0.39 0.04 -1.41
C TRP A 171 0.67 0.03 -2.51
N HIS A 172 0.31 -0.48 -3.68
CA HIS A 172 1.16 -0.45 -4.87
C HIS A 172 0.32 -0.18 -6.12
N GLY A 173 0.86 0.68 -6.98
CA GLY A 173 0.33 1.01 -8.29
C GLY A 173 1.48 1.10 -9.29
N ALA A 174 1.68 2.25 -9.93
CA ALA A 174 2.82 2.44 -10.84
C ALA A 174 4.19 2.52 -10.12
N PHE A 175 4.21 2.99 -8.87
CA PHE A 175 5.44 3.14 -8.08
C PHE A 175 5.57 2.04 -7.03
N GLY A 176 6.80 1.79 -6.59
CA GLY A 176 7.12 0.65 -5.73
C GLY A 176 6.20 0.51 -4.50
N GLY A 177 5.92 1.60 -3.80
CA GLY A 177 4.94 1.61 -2.69
C GLY A 177 5.27 0.56 -1.63
N ILE A 178 4.30 -0.30 -1.28
CA ILE A 178 4.48 -1.41 -0.36
C ILE A 178 5.61 -2.35 -0.78
N TYR A 179 6.04 -2.43 -2.04
CA TYR A 179 7.18 -3.27 -2.43
C TYR A 179 8.53 -2.73 -1.96
N LEU A 180 8.64 -1.45 -1.59
CA LEU A 180 9.90 -0.83 -1.17
C LEU A 180 10.19 -1.07 0.33
N PRO A 181 11.22 -1.87 0.69
CA PRO A 181 11.45 -2.23 2.09
C PRO A 181 11.74 -1.04 2.99
N HIS A 182 12.43 -0.02 2.49
CA HIS A 182 12.75 1.19 3.26
C HIS A 182 11.49 2.00 3.63
N LEU A 183 10.43 1.97 2.80
CA LEU A 183 9.17 2.63 3.12
C LEU A 183 8.38 1.85 4.17
N ARG A 184 8.31 0.51 4.06
CA ARG A 184 7.69 -0.33 5.10
C ARG A 184 8.42 -0.20 6.44
N ASN A 185 9.74 -0.28 6.42
CA ASN A 185 10.58 -0.14 7.62
C ASN A 185 10.44 1.24 8.28
N ALA A 186 10.28 2.32 7.51
CA ALA A 186 10.02 3.65 8.06
C ALA A 186 8.68 3.71 8.81
N VAL A 187 7.62 3.10 8.27
CA VAL A 187 6.33 3.01 8.96
C VAL A 187 6.46 2.23 10.27
N TYR A 188 7.04 1.03 10.24
CA TYR A 188 7.25 0.24 11.46
C TYR A 188 8.13 0.97 12.49
N ASN A 189 9.17 1.68 12.04
CA ASN A 189 10.02 2.46 12.93
C ASN A 189 9.21 3.49 13.73
N HIS A 190 8.38 4.26 13.04
CA HIS A 190 7.51 5.26 13.66
C HIS A 190 6.40 4.63 14.53
N LEU A 191 5.84 3.48 14.13
CA LEU A 191 4.87 2.75 14.97
C LEU A 191 5.49 2.27 16.28
N ILE A 192 6.68 1.67 16.21
CA ILE A 192 7.39 1.17 17.40
C ILE A 192 7.86 2.33 18.28
N ALA A 193 8.31 3.44 17.68
CA ALA A 193 8.68 4.65 18.42
C ALA A 193 7.49 5.23 19.19
N ALA A 194 6.32 5.35 18.54
CA ALA A 194 5.09 5.77 19.20
C ALA A 194 4.69 4.80 20.33
N ASP A 195 4.74 3.49 20.09
CA ASP A 195 4.42 2.45 21.08
C ASP A 195 5.36 2.51 22.31
N ASN A 196 6.64 2.82 22.11
CA ASN A 196 7.65 3.06 23.14
C ASN A 196 7.39 4.34 23.95
N LEU A 197 7.05 5.44 23.28
CA LEU A 197 6.76 6.72 23.93
C LEU A 197 5.49 6.63 24.78
N ILE A 198 4.47 5.89 24.32
CA ILE A 198 3.27 5.59 25.11
C ILE A 198 3.65 4.83 26.39
N ASP A 199 4.49 3.79 26.29
CA ASP A 199 4.94 3.04 27.48
C ASP A 199 5.71 3.94 28.47
N GLN A 200 6.53 4.86 27.97
CA GLN A 200 7.24 5.83 28.82
C GLN A 200 6.27 6.80 29.50
N ALA A 201 5.25 7.29 28.79
CA ALA A 201 4.29 8.26 29.32
C ALA A 201 3.40 7.70 30.44
N ILE A 202 3.27 6.37 30.53
CA ILE A 202 2.52 5.67 31.59
C ILE A 202 3.43 4.97 32.61
N ASP A 203 4.71 5.36 32.66
CA ASP A 203 5.74 4.81 33.56
C ASP A 203 5.94 3.28 33.45
N LYS A 204 5.66 2.69 32.29
CA LYS A 204 5.86 1.24 32.00
C LYS A 204 7.31 0.94 31.57
N THR A 205 8.27 1.45 32.32
CA THR A 205 9.72 1.46 31.99
C THR A 205 10.52 0.33 32.63
N GLY A 206 9.97 -0.36 33.64
CA GLY A 206 10.61 -1.47 34.34
C GLY A 206 10.56 -2.81 33.58
N ALA A 207 10.96 -3.90 34.24
CA ALA A 207 10.82 -5.25 33.68
C ALA A 207 9.35 -5.69 33.75
N TRP A 208 8.78 -6.03 32.59
CA TRP A 208 7.42 -6.56 32.48
C TRP A 208 7.34 -7.56 31.34
N VAL A 209 6.38 -8.48 31.43
CA VAL A 209 5.99 -9.36 30.32
C VAL A 209 4.46 -9.35 30.27
N GLU A 210 3.91 -9.24 29.08
CA GLU A 210 2.48 -9.24 28.84
C GLU A 210 2.15 -10.26 27.76
N ALA A 211 1.13 -11.08 28.01
CA ALA A 211 0.50 -11.92 27.01
C ALA A 211 -1.00 -11.63 27.01
N THR A 212 -1.52 -11.27 25.85
CA THR A 212 -2.94 -11.01 25.61
C THR A 212 -3.41 -11.72 24.36
N SER A 213 -4.70 -12.03 24.32
CA SER A 213 -5.40 -12.56 23.15
C SER A 213 -6.41 -11.53 22.70
N GLY A 214 -6.54 -11.32 21.40
CA GLY A 214 -7.50 -10.38 20.82
C GLY A 214 -7.56 -10.53 19.32
N ASP A 215 -8.59 -9.96 18.70
CA ASP A 215 -8.63 -9.74 17.26
C ASP A 215 -7.79 -8.49 16.98
N PHE A 216 -6.54 -8.71 16.57
CA PHE A 216 -5.60 -7.62 16.30
C PHE A 216 -5.56 -7.26 14.82
N ASN A 217 -5.85 -8.20 13.92
CA ASN A 217 -5.74 -8.01 12.47
C ASN A 217 -7.09 -7.74 11.76
N PHE A 218 -8.21 -7.72 12.49
CA PHE A 218 -9.57 -7.49 12.00
C PHE A 218 -10.17 -8.62 11.14
N ASP A 219 -9.75 -9.86 11.35
CA ASP A 219 -10.31 -11.04 10.68
C ASP A 219 -11.34 -11.82 11.52
N ALA A 220 -11.70 -11.29 12.70
CA ALA A 220 -12.59 -11.89 13.70
C ALA A 220 -12.06 -13.20 14.32
N ARG A 221 -10.78 -13.49 14.17
CA ARG A 221 -10.08 -14.59 14.86
C ARG A 221 -9.21 -13.99 15.95
N GLN A 222 -8.65 -14.87 16.78
CA GLN A 222 -7.86 -14.44 17.93
C GLN A 222 -6.38 -14.62 17.61
N GLU A 223 -5.63 -13.52 17.67
CA GLU A 223 -4.19 -13.48 17.68
C GLU A 223 -3.68 -13.44 19.12
N VAL A 224 -2.44 -13.88 19.30
CA VAL A 224 -1.72 -13.77 20.57
C VAL A 224 -0.68 -12.67 20.44
N ARG A 225 -0.75 -11.69 21.34
CA ARG A 225 0.26 -10.65 21.51
C ARG A 225 1.13 -10.96 22.71
N LEU A 226 2.44 -11.05 22.48
CA LEU A 226 3.46 -11.15 23.51
C LEU A 226 4.29 -9.87 23.50
N ALA A 227 4.48 -9.23 24.65
CA ALA A 227 5.26 -7.99 24.71
C ALA A 227 6.06 -7.87 26.00
N ASN A 228 7.20 -7.20 25.92
CA ASN A 228 8.05 -6.78 27.03
C ASN A 228 8.81 -5.49 26.62
N PRO A 229 9.68 -4.90 27.46
CA PRO A 229 10.43 -3.69 27.10
C PRO A 229 11.34 -3.82 25.87
N LYS A 230 11.69 -5.05 25.46
CA LYS A 230 12.65 -5.34 24.39
C LYS A 230 11.97 -5.78 23.10
N LEU A 231 10.91 -6.56 23.19
CA LEU A 231 10.28 -7.25 22.07
C LEU A 231 8.76 -7.11 22.11
N LEU A 232 8.14 -7.08 20.93
CA LEU A 232 6.73 -7.37 20.75
C LEU A 232 6.59 -8.40 19.63
N ALA A 233 5.77 -9.41 19.85
CA ALA A 233 5.46 -10.44 18.87
C ALA A 233 3.94 -10.58 18.72
N LEU A 234 3.49 -10.75 17.48
CA LEU A 234 2.12 -11.13 17.18
C LEU A 234 2.11 -12.48 16.47
N LEU A 235 1.27 -13.38 16.98
CA LEU A 235 1.10 -14.73 16.48
C LEU A 235 -0.35 -14.94 16.05
N ALA A 236 -0.57 -15.69 14.98
CA ALA A 236 -1.87 -16.06 14.46
C ALA A 236 -2.11 -17.58 14.63
N PRO A 237 -2.58 -18.05 15.81
CA PRO A 237 -2.95 -19.45 16.02
C PRO A 237 -3.88 -19.99 14.93
N SER A 238 -4.80 -19.16 14.44
CA SER A 238 -5.77 -19.57 13.42
C SER A 238 -5.18 -19.78 12.01
N ALA A 239 -3.92 -19.39 11.79
CA ALA A 239 -3.20 -19.45 10.53
C ALA A 239 -1.79 -20.03 10.73
N GLY A 240 -1.70 -21.31 11.07
CA GLY A 240 -0.46 -22.06 11.22
C GLY A 240 0.31 -21.81 12.51
N GLY A 241 -0.26 -21.09 13.48
CA GLY A 241 0.50 -20.64 14.66
C GLY A 241 1.62 -19.65 14.33
N GLN A 242 1.59 -19.08 13.12
CA GLN A 242 2.68 -18.28 12.58
C GLN A 242 2.88 -16.99 13.37
N MET A 243 4.14 -16.61 13.58
CA MET A 243 4.49 -15.28 14.07
C MET A 243 4.63 -14.34 12.86
N TYR A 244 3.73 -13.36 12.75
CA TYR A 244 3.68 -12.44 11.61
C TYR A 244 4.30 -11.07 11.92
N GLU A 245 4.53 -10.74 13.20
CA GLU A 245 5.25 -9.53 13.60
C GLU A 245 6.26 -9.84 14.71
N LEU A 246 7.46 -9.27 14.60
CA LEU A 246 8.48 -9.30 15.66
C LEU A 246 9.24 -7.98 15.71
N ASP A 247 8.83 -7.11 16.63
CA ASP A 247 9.47 -5.82 16.88
C ASP A 247 10.68 -5.99 17.80
N VAL A 248 11.81 -5.39 17.43
CA VAL A 248 12.94 -5.09 18.32
C VAL A 248 12.83 -3.62 18.74
N ARG A 249 12.32 -3.41 19.95
CA ARG A 249 11.88 -2.09 20.42
C ARG A 249 13.02 -1.10 20.58
N SER A 250 14.22 -1.56 20.95
CA SER A 250 15.38 -0.69 21.18
C SER A 250 15.95 -0.06 19.92
N ILE A 251 15.67 -0.64 18.74
CA ILE A 251 16.11 -0.10 17.44
C ILE A 251 14.93 0.26 16.54
N CYS A 252 13.70 0.21 17.06
CA CYS A 252 12.47 0.47 16.32
C CYS A 252 12.43 -0.24 14.96
N HIS A 253 12.57 -1.57 14.98
CA HIS A 253 12.61 -2.37 13.75
C HIS A 253 11.76 -3.63 13.87
N ASN A 254 10.89 -3.88 12.89
CA ASN A 254 10.17 -5.14 12.76
C ASN A 254 10.97 -6.09 11.87
N LEU A 255 11.43 -7.21 12.44
CA LEU A 255 12.23 -8.22 11.74
C LEU A 255 11.45 -8.99 10.66
N LEU A 256 10.12 -8.94 10.72
CA LEU A 256 9.21 -9.61 9.81
C LEU A 256 8.50 -8.65 8.84
N ALA A 257 9.00 -7.41 8.68
CA ALA A 257 8.55 -6.45 7.66
C ALA A 257 8.94 -6.87 6.21
N THR A 258 8.80 -8.16 5.91
CA THR A 258 9.06 -8.78 4.62
C THR A 258 7.85 -8.62 3.70
N LEU A 259 7.87 -9.29 2.56
CA LEU A 259 6.74 -9.32 1.64
C LEU A 259 6.71 -10.66 0.93
N THR A 260 5.54 -11.27 0.86
CA THR A 260 5.33 -12.53 0.14
C THR A 260 5.42 -12.30 -1.37
N ARG A 261 6.05 -13.23 -2.09
CA ARG A 261 6.15 -13.16 -3.56
C ARG A 261 4.78 -13.47 -4.17
N ARG A 262 4.11 -12.46 -4.73
CA ARG A 262 2.77 -12.59 -5.33
C ARG A 262 2.77 -12.24 -6.81
N ALA A 263 1.78 -12.75 -7.52
CA ALA A 263 1.52 -12.35 -8.89
C ALA A 263 0.94 -10.93 -8.96
N GLU A 264 1.41 -10.15 -9.92
CA GLU A 264 0.86 -8.84 -10.30
C GLU A 264 0.41 -8.89 -11.75
N ALA A 265 -0.58 -8.06 -12.12
CA ALA A 265 -1.21 -8.11 -13.45
C ALA A 265 -0.18 -7.88 -14.57
N TYR A 266 0.75 -6.94 -14.35
CA TYR A 266 1.82 -6.64 -15.29
C TYR A 266 2.86 -7.77 -15.45
N HIS A 267 2.85 -8.83 -14.64
CA HIS A 267 3.71 -9.99 -14.87
C HIS A 267 3.39 -10.73 -16.17
N GLY A 268 2.16 -10.61 -16.71
CA GLY A 268 1.83 -11.11 -18.05
C GLY A 268 2.74 -10.50 -19.14
N LYS A 269 2.94 -9.18 -19.08
CA LYS A 269 3.85 -8.43 -19.97
C LYS A 269 5.32 -8.84 -19.78
N VAL A 270 5.71 -9.21 -18.57
CA VAL A 270 7.07 -9.73 -18.29
C VAL A 270 7.30 -11.06 -19.00
N ARG A 271 6.31 -11.96 -18.95
CA ARG A 271 6.39 -13.29 -19.59
C ARG A 271 6.35 -13.24 -21.12
N SER A 272 5.66 -12.26 -21.70
CA SER A 272 5.64 -12.08 -23.17
C SER A 272 6.97 -11.58 -23.74
N GLY A 273 7.91 -11.14 -22.89
CA GLY A 273 9.16 -10.54 -23.32
C GLY A 273 8.99 -9.14 -23.91
N PRO A 274 10.08 -8.51 -24.40
CA PRO A 274 10.05 -7.13 -24.85
C PRO A 274 9.22 -6.99 -26.12
N SER A 275 8.15 -6.18 -26.06
CA SER A 275 7.33 -5.82 -27.22
C SER A 275 8.15 -4.96 -28.20
N ALA A 276 8.15 -5.32 -29.49
CA ALA A 276 8.86 -4.61 -30.55
C ALA A 276 8.10 -3.37 -31.11
N SER A 277 7.30 -2.68 -30.30
CA SER A 277 6.46 -1.54 -30.77
C SER A 277 7.13 -0.19 -30.47
N GLY A 278 7.48 0.53 -31.54
CA GLY A 278 8.29 1.75 -31.52
C GLY A 278 7.57 3.09 -31.26
N ASP A 279 8.40 4.09 -31.01
CA ASP A 279 8.34 5.52 -31.37
C ASP A 279 7.14 6.43 -30.99
N HIS A 280 6.26 6.02 -30.09
CA HIS A 280 5.39 6.98 -29.40
C HIS A 280 5.88 7.23 -27.96
N VAL A 281 5.82 8.50 -27.52
CA VAL A 281 6.01 8.88 -26.11
C VAL A 281 4.85 8.30 -25.31
N ALA A 282 4.94 7.00 -25.06
CA ALA A 282 4.00 6.27 -24.25
C ALA A 282 4.14 6.75 -22.80
N SER A 283 3.04 6.75 -22.06
CA SER A 283 3.09 7.06 -20.63
C SER A 283 4.07 6.09 -19.95
N ILE A 284 4.65 6.48 -18.82
CA ILE A 284 5.49 5.56 -18.02
C ILE A 284 4.76 4.25 -17.66
N HIS A 285 3.44 4.22 -17.77
CA HIS A 285 2.59 3.07 -17.50
C HIS A 285 2.63 2.00 -18.61
N ASP A 286 3.08 2.36 -19.82
CA ASP A 286 3.08 1.47 -20.99
C ASP A 286 4.47 1.01 -21.42
N ARG A 287 5.53 1.71 -20.98
CA ARG A 287 6.90 1.40 -21.38
C ARG A 287 7.49 0.28 -20.52
N VAL A 288 7.48 -0.95 -21.03
CA VAL A 288 8.15 -2.09 -20.39
C VAL A 288 9.64 -2.05 -20.69
N VAL A 289 10.43 -1.41 -19.81
CA VAL A 289 11.88 -1.50 -19.84
C VAL A 289 12.33 -2.54 -18.83
N PHE A 290 12.79 -3.69 -19.30
CA PHE A 290 13.39 -4.70 -18.43
C PHE A 290 14.75 -4.20 -17.92
N LYS A 291 14.92 -4.21 -16.60
CA LYS A 291 16.19 -3.79 -15.96
C LYS A 291 17.30 -4.83 -16.09
N GLN A 292 16.95 -6.07 -16.46
CA GLN A 292 17.89 -7.18 -16.61
C GLN A 292 17.33 -8.24 -17.55
N GLU A 293 18.23 -8.99 -18.17
CA GLU A 293 17.91 -10.16 -18.99
C GLU A 293 17.34 -11.32 -18.13
N GLY A 294 16.43 -12.11 -18.71
CA GLY A 294 15.86 -13.30 -18.07
C GLY A 294 14.96 -13.01 -16.87
N LEU A 295 14.27 -11.85 -16.84
CA LEU A 295 13.37 -11.49 -15.73
C LEU A 295 12.17 -12.44 -15.62
N ASP A 296 11.66 -12.92 -16.76
CA ASP A 296 10.61 -13.93 -16.88
C ASP A 296 10.95 -15.22 -16.12
N GLN A 297 12.22 -15.65 -16.17
CA GLN A 297 12.72 -16.86 -15.50
C GLN A 297 12.84 -16.69 -13.97
N ARG A 298 12.73 -15.46 -13.46
CA ARG A 298 12.85 -15.13 -12.04
C ARG A 298 11.51 -14.94 -11.35
N LEU A 299 10.39 -15.03 -12.08
CA LEU A 299 9.06 -14.96 -11.50
C LEU A 299 8.77 -16.23 -10.72
N GLN A 300 8.65 -16.08 -9.40
CA GLN A 300 8.30 -17.14 -8.45
C GLN A 300 7.25 -16.57 -7.51
N TYR A 301 6.27 -17.40 -7.13
CA TYR A 301 5.20 -16.98 -6.22
C TYR A 301 5.12 -17.95 -5.06
N ASP A 302 4.98 -17.41 -3.86
CA ASP A 302 4.82 -18.21 -2.65
C ASP A 302 3.37 -18.71 -2.52
N GLN A 303 3.21 -19.91 -1.97
CA GLN A 303 1.89 -20.50 -1.67
C GLN A 303 1.33 -20.06 -0.32
N HIS A 304 2.15 -19.44 0.53
CA HIS A 304 1.80 -19.00 1.88
C HIS A 304 2.54 -17.69 2.23
N PRO A 305 2.08 -16.96 3.26
CA PRO A 305 2.78 -15.77 3.75
C PRO A 305 4.22 -16.05 4.22
N ARG A 306 5.09 -15.05 4.07
CA ARG A 306 6.48 -15.09 4.56
C ARG A 306 6.59 -14.63 6.02
N ASN A 307 6.03 -15.45 6.89
CA ASN A 307 6.07 -15.25 8.34
C ASN A 307 7.19 -16.09 8.99
N SER A 308 7.30 -16.03 10.32
CA SER A 308 8.21 -16.84 11.12
C SER A 308 7.47 -17.96 11.85
N LEU A 309 8.23 -18.96 12.30
CA LEU A 309 7.71 -20.15 12.99
C LEU A 309 6.67 -20.89 12.14
N ILE A 310 6.98 -21.09 10.87
CA ILE A 310 6.16 -21.89 9.95
C ILE A 310 6.65 -23.34 10.02
N ASP A 311 5.75 -24.24 10.41
CA ASP A 311 6.04 -25.67 10.48
C ASP A 311 5.87 -26.32 9.10
N HIS A 312 6.98 -26.81 8.55
CA HIS A 312 7.05 -27.48 7.24
C HIS A 312 7.42 -28.95 7.38
N PHE A 313 6.82 -29.80 6.54
CA PHE A 313 7.15 -31.22 6.41
C PHE A 313 7.44 -31.53 4.94
N TYR A 314 8.71 -31.75 4.63
CA TYR A 314 9.15 -32.12 3.29
C TYR A 314 9.64 -33.56 3.21
N ALA A 315 9.72 -34.09 1.99
CA ALA A 315 10.38 -35.36 1.74
C ALA A 315 11.87 -35.28 2.13
N ALA A 316 12.44 -36.37 2.66
CA ALA A 316 13.83 -36.40 3.10
C ALA A 316 14.85 -36.15 1.97
N ASN A 317 14.43 -36.35 0.71
CA ASN A 317 15.21 -36.10 -0.49
C ASN A 317 14.85 -34.77 -1.18
N VAL A 318 14.16 -33.84 -0.49
CA VAL A 318 13.87 -32.52 -1.05
C VAL A 318 15.17 -31.74 -1.28
N GLU A 319 15.29 -31.10 -2.43
CA GLU A 319 16.43 -30.24 -2.73
C GLU A 319 16.20 -28.82 -2.19
N LEU A 320 17.26 -28.20 -1.65
CA LEU A 320 17.21 -26.80 -1.17
C LEU A 320 16.65 -25.85 -2.24
N ALA A 321 17.00 -26.09 -3.50
CA ALA A 321 16.56 -25.25 -4.61
C ALA A 321 15.04 -25.35 -4.84
N GLN A 322 14.42 -26.50 -4.59
CA GLN A 322 12.96 -26.67 -4.67
C GLN A 322 12.27 -25.88 -3.54
N VAL A 323 12.81 -25.94 -2.32
CA VAL A 323 12.30 -25.16 -1.17
C VAL A 323 12.42 -23.66 -1.44
N ALA A 324 13.58 -23.19 -1.90
CA ALA A 324 13.80 -21.76 -2.19
C ALA A 324 12.85 -21.21 -3.28
N ARG A 325 12.50 -22.04 -4.27
CA ARG A 325 11.54 -21.68 -5.33
C ARG A 325 10.07 -21.85 -4.93
N GLY A 326 9.78 -22.49 -3.80
CA GLY A 326 8.41 -22.80 -3.39
C GLY A 326 7.77 -23.94 -4.20
N GLU A 327 8.60 -24.83 -4.75
CA GLU A 327 8.19 -25.98 -5.57
C GLU A 327 8.26 -27.31 -4.79
N ALA A 328 8.81 -27.29 -3.58
CA ALA A 328 8.85 -28.45 -2.72
C ALA A 328 7.42 -28.89 -2.37
N GLU A 329 7.16 -30.19 -2.48
CA GLU A 329 5.90 -30.78 -2.04
C GLU A 329 5.80 -30.68 -0.50
N GLU A 330 4.77 -29.98 -0.03
CA GLU A 330 4.42 -29.90 1.38
C GLU A 330 3.64 -31.16 1.77
N LEU A 331 4.26 -32.03 2.57
CA LEU A 331 3.67 -33.31 3.01
C LEU A 331 2.77 -33.12 4.23
N GLY A 332 2.97 -32.05 5.00
CA GLY A 332 2.12 -31.68 6.13
C GLY A 332 0.97 -30.77 5.70
N ASP A 333 0.09 -30.44 6.64
CA ASP A 333 -0.92 -29.39 6.44
C ASP A 333 -0.79 -28.22 7.44
N PHE A 334 0.28 -28.21 8.23
CA PHE A 334 0.49 -27.27 9.34
C PHE A 334 0.61 -25.80 8.93
N VAL A 335 1.19 -25.52 7.76
CA VAL A 335 1.50 -24.16 7.28
C VAL A 335 0.31 -23.19 7.43
N GLY A 336 -0.90 -23.60 7.09
CA GLY A 336 -2.10 -22.74 7.13
C GLY A 336 -3.19 -23.19 8.10
N ARG A 337 -2.99 -24.29 8.85
CA ARG A 337 -4.03 -24.88 9.71
C ARG A 337 -4.07 -24.20 11.07
N ALA A 338 -5.24 -24.26 11.71
CA ALA A 338 -5.39 -23.69 13.03
C ALA A 338 -4.65 -24.53 14.09
N TYR A 339 -3.97 -23.83 15.00
CA TYR A 339 -3.35 -24.37 16.20
C TYR A 339 -4.19 -24.00 17.42
N GLU A 340 -4.24 -24.87 18.42
CA GLU A 340 -4.75 -24.51 19.74
C GLU A 340 -3.69 -23.68 20.47
N ALA A 341 -4.07 -22.51 20.97
CA ALA A 341 -3.20 -21.64 21.76
C ALA A 341 -3.76 -21.41 23.15
N LYS A 342 -2.90 -21.44 24.17
CA LYS A 342 -3.27 -21.20 25.57
C LYS A 342 -2.22 -20.37 26.29
N ILE A 343 -2.64 -19.21 26.79
CA ILE A 343 -1.81 -18.34 27.63
C ILE A 343 -1.90 -18.81 29.09
N ARG A 344 -0.76 -19.00 29.75
CA ARG A 344 -0.65 -19.37 31.17
C ARG A 344 0.20 -18.32 31.90
N LYS A 345 -0.39 -17.69 32.93
CA LYS A 345 0.30 -16.70 33.76
C LYS A 345 0.60 -17.30 35.13
N ASN A 346 1.88 -17.35 35.49
CA ASN A 346 2.38 -17.69 36.83
C ASN A 346 3.13 -16.47 37.39
N PRO A 347 3.36 -16.39 38.72
CA PRO A 347 4.05 -15.26 39.34
C PRO A 347 5.42 -14.93 38.69
N ASP A 348 6.20 -15.96 38.33
CA ASP A 348 7.56 -15.79 37.81
C ASP A 348 7.67 -15.99 36.29
N ARG A 349 6.58 -16.37 35.61
CA ARG A 349 6.61 -16.70 34.17
C ARG A 349 5.26 -16.55 33.48
N ILE A 350 5.30 -16.10 32.24
CA ILE A 350 4.18 -16.18 31.30
C ILE A 350 4.55 -17.21 30.23
N GLN A 351 3.63 -18.13 29.92
CA GLN A 351 3.79 -19.18 28.92
C GLN A 351 2.66 -19.16 27.91
#